data_AF-A0A2J8J197-F1
#
_entry.id   AF-A0A2J8J197-F1
#
_cell.length_a   1.000
_cell.length_b   1.000
_cell.length_c   1.000
_cell.angle_alpha   90.00
_cell.angle_beta   90.00
_cell.angle_gamma   90.00
#
_symmetry.space_group_name_H-M   'P 1'
#
loop_
_entity.id
_entity.type
_entity.pdbx_description
1 polymer ?
#
loop_
_entity_poly.entity_id
_entity_poly.type
_entity_poly.pdbx_seq_one_letter_code
_entity_poly.pdbx_strand_id
1 'polypeptide(L)'
;MRRDRGPKPALDGAGEVEPGGMAASPTGRPRRLQRYLQSGEFDQFRDFPIFESNFVQVTRLGEVANEVTMGVAASSPALELPDLLLLAGPAKENGHLQLFGLFPLKFVQLFVHDKSRCQLEVKLNTSRTFYLQLRAPLKTRDREFGQWVRLLYRLRFLSASTVPFTQE
;
A
#
# COMPACT_ATOMS: atom_id res chain seq x y z
N MET A 1 38.96 -9.57 50.57
CA MET A 1 37.86 -8.60 50.78
C MET A 1 37.01 -8.57 49.54
N ARG A 2 35.75 -8.99 49.66
CA ARG A 2 34.77 -9.12 48.58
C ARG A 2 34.19 -7.73 48.28
N ARG A 3 34.04 -7.36 47.01
CA ARG A 3 33.23 -6.19 46.61
C ARG A 3 32.02 -6.68 45.84
N ASP A 4 30.89 -6.29 46.39
CA ASP A 4 29.54 -6.72 46.12
C ASP A 4 29.06 -6.27 44.72
N ARG A 5 28.27 -7.13 44.06
CA ARG A 5 27.56 -6.82 42.82
C ARG A 5 26.18 -6.28 43.21
N GLY A 6 25.99 -4.97 43.09
CA GLY A 6 24.64 -4.38 43.13
C GLY A 6 23.83 -4.82 41.90
N PRO A 7 22.53 -5.16 42.04
CA PRO A 7 21.69 -5.54 40.93
C PRO A 7 21.23 -4.30 40.14
N LYS A 8 21.31 -4.39 38.82
CA LYS A 8 20.83 -3.37 37.87
C LYS A 8 19.34 -3.61 37.59
N PRO A 9 18.46 -2.59 37.67
CA PRO A 9 17.03 -2.79 37.48
C PRO A 9 16.69 -3.14 36.04
N ALA A 10 15.80 -4.13 35.88
CA ALA A 10 15.18 -4.49 34.62
C ALA A 10 14.24 -3.36 34.19
N LEU A 11 14.45 -2.83 32.98
CA LEU A 11 13.49 -1.96 32.33
C LEU A 11 12.38 -2.86 31.77
N ASP A 12 11.30 -2.92 32.53
CA ASP A 12 9.97 -3.25 32.08
C ASP A 12 9.57 -2.25 30.98
N GLY A 13 9.03 -2.76 29.88
CA GLY A 13 8.84 -1.97 28.65
C GLY A 13 7.73 -2.56 27.80
N ALA A 14 6.51 -2.40 28.32
CA ALA A 14 5.21 -2.37 27.66
C ALA A 14 5.15 -2.79 26.19
N GLY A 15 4.38 -3.85 25.92
CA GLY A 15 3.84 -4.11 24.59
C GLY A 15 2.89 -2.99 24.19
N GLU A 16 3.34 -2.14 23.28
CA GLU A 16 2.46 -1.26 22.52
C GLU A 16 1.67 -2.11 21.52
N VAL A 17 0.41 -2.34 21.86
CA VAL A 17 -0.63 -2.74 20.91
C VAL A 17 -0.98 -1.53 20.06
N GLU A 18 -0.22 -1.34 18.98
CA GLU A 18 -0.50 -0.31 17.98
C GLU A 18 -1.89 -0.54 17.35
N PRO A 19 -2.80 0.45 17.41
CA PRO A 19 -4.09 0.36 16.73
C PRO A 19 -3.82 0.44 15.23
N GLY A 20 -4.47 -0.43 14.46
CA GLY A 20 -4.18 -0.66 13.05
C GLY A 20 -4.42 0.54 12.12
N GLY A 21 -3.52 1.52 12.15
CA GLY A 21 -3.35 2.54 11.12
C GLY A 21 -2.63 1.98 9.91
N MET A 22 -3.00 2.48 8.73
CA MET A 22 -2.37 2.17 7.45
C MET A 22 -0.84 2.24 7.62
N ALA A 23 -0.14 1.11 7.48
CA ALA A 23 1.26 1.00 7.86
C ALA A 23 2.14 1.97 7.05
N ALA A 24 2.36 3.17 7.58
CA ALA A 24 3.52 3.99 7.26
C ALA A 24 4.75 3.21 7.72
N SER A 25 5.85 3.30 6.96
CA SER A 25 7.09 2.65 7.34
C SER A 25 7.55 3.10 8.75
N PRO A 26 8.18 2.21 9.54
CA PRO A 26 8.68 2.54 10.89
C PRO A 26 9.73 3.67 10.91
N THR A 27 10.23 4.05 9.74
CA THR A 27 10.92 5.31 9.50
C THR A 27 9.91 6.22 8.78
N GLY A 28 9.58 7.40 9.30
CA GLY A 28 8.71 8.39 8.65
C GLY A 28 9.27 8.99 7.34
N ARG A 29 10.07 8.23 6.59
CA ARG A 29 10.64 8.59 5.29
C ARG A 29 9.69 8.16 4.18
N PRO A 30 9.26 9.09 3.33
CA PRO A 30 8.46 8.80 2.15
C PRO A 30 9.13 7.77 1.23
N ARG A 31 8.34 6.79 0.75
CA ARG A 31 8.80 5.76 -0.19
C ARG A 31 8.78 6.29 -1.63
N ARG A 32 9.09 5.43 -2.63
CA ARG A 32 9.47 5.88 -3.99
C ARG A 32 8.33 6.65 -4.66
N LEU A 33 7.10 6.16 -4.56
CA LEU A 33 5.92 6.83 -5.14
C LEU A 33 5.60 8.10 -4.37
N GLN A 34 5.60 8.06 -3.04
CA GLN A 34 5.30 9.25 -2.24
C GLN A 34 6.33 10.37 -2.48
N ARG A 35 7.62 10.05 -2.59
CA ARG A 35 8.66 11.04 -2.95
C ARG A 35 8.43 11.64 -4.33
N TYR A 36 8.08 10.82 -5.31
CA TYR A 36 7.79 11.29 -6.68
C TYR A 36 6.65 12.29 -6.68
N LEU A 37 5.53 11.96 -6.01
CA LEU A 37 4.35 12.82 -5.95
C LEU A 37 4.64 14.13 -5.21
N GLN A 38 5.46 14.09 -4.14
CA GLN A 38 5.88 15.27 -3.39
C GLN A 38 6.78 16.24 -4.17
N SER A 39 7.52 15.74 -5.17
CA SER A 39 8.48 16.55 -5.95
C SER A 39 7.95 17.05 -7.30
N GLY A 40 6.73 16.66 -7.69
CA GLY A 40 6.21 16.88 -9.04
C GLY A 40 4.85 17.58 -9.07
N GLU A 41 4.15 17.43 -10.19
CA GLU A 41 2.83 18.02 -10.47
C GLU A 41 1.67 17.47 -9.60
N PHE A 42 1.99 16.56 -8.69
CA PHE A 42 1.04 15.85 -7.83
C PHE A 42 1.26 16.18 -6.35
N ASP A 43 1.77 17.38 -6.06
CA ASP A 43 2.07 17.89 -4.73
C ASP A 43 0.84 17.92 -3.81
N GLN A 44 -0.36 17.92 -4.36
CA GLN A 44 -1.60 17.70 -3.62
C GLN A 44 -1.57 16.43 -2.76
N PHE A 45 -0.79 15.40 -3.10
CA PHE A 45 -0.66 14.19 -2.27
C PHE A 45 0.44 14.29 -1.19
N ARG A 46 1.10 15.45 -1.04
CA ARG A 46 2.27 15.63 -0.17
C ARG A 46 1.99 15.26 1.28
N ASP A 47 0.83 15.65 1.78
CA ASP A 47 0.42 15.47 3.18
C ASP A 47 -0.47 14.23 3.38
N PHE A 48 -0.69 13.45 2.32
CA PHE A 48 -1.53 12.26 2.37
C PHE A 48 -0.69 11.00 2.58
N PRO A 49 -1.07 10.12 3.53
CA PRO A 49 -0.41 8.84 3.67
C PRO A 49 -0.70 7.97 2.44
N ILE A 50 0.36 7.43 1.84
CA ILE A 50 0.26 6.52 0.69
C ILE A 50 0.68 5.12 1.12
N PHE A 51 -0.24 4.18 1.00
CA PHE A 51 0.10 2.76 1.15
C PHE A 51 0.66 2.26 -0.18
N GLU A 52 1.97 2.07 -0.27
CA GLU A 52 2.65 1.70 -1.51
C GLU A 52 3.54 0.45 -1.41
N SER A 53 3.64 -0.29 -2.52
CA SER A 53 4.60 -1.39 -2.70
C SER A 53 4.97 -1.57 -4.16
N ASN A 54 6.12 -2.22 -4.37
CA ASN A 54 6.57 -2.58 -5.71
C ASN A 54 5.96 -3.92 -6.13
N PHE A 55 5.48 -3.97 -7.35
CA PHE A 55 4.93 -5.13 -8.03
C PHE A 55 5.60 -5.30 -9.39
N VAL A 56 5.37 -6.46 -9.97
CA VAL A 56 5.58 -6.70 -11.40
C VAL A 56 4.25 -7.14 -12.00
N GLN A 57 3.92 -6.60 -13.17
CA GLN A 57 2.80 -7.11 -13.94
C GLN A 57 3.20 -8.45 -14.54
N VAL A 58 2.36 -9.47 -14.33
CA VAL A 58 2.58 -10.82 -14.84
C VAL A 58 1.56 -11.17 -15.92
N THR A 59 2.00 -11.89 -16.95
CA THR A 59 1.11 -12.46 -17.98
C THR A 59 0.44 -13.73 -17.44
N ARG A 60 -0.52 -14.28 -18.19
CA ARG A 60 -1.14 -15.58 -17.86
C ARG A 60 -0.14 -16.74 -17.84
N LEU A 61 0.97 -16.59 -18.56
CA LEU A 61 2.06 -17.55 -18.60
C LEU A 61 3.07 -17.36 -17.46
N GLY A 62 2.87 -16.35 -16.60
CA GLY A 62 3.76 -16.03 -15.48
C GLY A 62 4.97 -15.19 -15.84
N GLU A 63 5.06 -14.70 -17.08
CA GLU A 63 6.15 -13.84 -17.53
C GLU A 63 5.99 -12.43 -16.96
N VAL A 64 7.11 -11.77 -16.67
CA VAL A 64 7.13 -10.38 -16.23
C VAL A 64 7.00 -9.45 -17.44
N ALA A 65 5.96 -8.63 -17.45
CA ALA A 65 5.73 -7.65 -18.50
C ALA A 65 6.32 -6.27 -18.15
N ASN A 66 6.01 -5.75 -16.96
CA ASN A 66 6.42 -4.40 -16.54
C ASN A 66 6.68 -4.34 -15.03
N GLU A 67 7.60 -3.46 -14.61
CA GLU A 67 7.70 -3.04 -13.22
C GLU A 67 6.61 -2.01 -12.90
N VAL A 68 5.94 -2.18 -11.76
CA VAL A 68 4.84 -1.30 -11.33
C VAL A 68 4.98 -0.99 -9.85
N THR A 69 4.96 0.28 -9.47
CA THR A 69 4.70 0.70 -8.10
C THR A 69 3.22 0.97 -7.95
N MET A 70 2.55 0.22 -7.07
CA MET A 70 1.13 0.40 -6.78
C MET A 70 0.99 1.13 -5.45
N GLY A 71 0.18 2.18 -5.45
CA GLY A 71 -0.14 2.99 -4.28
C GLY A 71 -1.64 3.12 -4.08
N VAL A 72 -2.07 3.26 -2.84
CA VAL A 72 -3.45 3.59 -2.48
C VAL A 72 -3.42 4.79 -1.55
N ALA A 73 -4.19 5.83 -1.89
CA ALA A 73 -4.19 7.13 -1.23
C ALA A 73 -5.60 7.70 -1.09
N ALA A 74 -5.79 8.60 -0.15
CA ALA A 74 -7.00 9.42 -0.05
C ALA A 74 -6.86 10.66 -0.95
N SER A 75 -7.97 11.09 -1.54
CA SER A 75 -8.06 12.32 -2.33
C SER A 75 -8.35 13.57 -1.47
N SER A 76 -8.82 13.38 -0.24
CA SER A 76 -9.24 14.45 0.67
C SER A 76 -8.94 14.06 2.13
N PRO A 77 -8.54 15.03 2.98
CA PRO A 77 -8.13 14.72 4.36
C PRO A 77 -9.35 14.39 5.23
N ALA A 78 -10.56 14.68 4.74
CA ALA A 78 -11.82 14.31 5.38
C ALA A 78 -12.17 12.82 5.20
N LEU A 79 -11.45 12.09 4.34
CA LEU A 79 -11.71 10.68 4.10
C LEU A 79 -10.95 9.82 5.11
N GLU A 80 -11.69 9.00 5.85
CA GLU A 80 -11.11 8.00 6.76
C GLU A 80 -10.45 6.83 6.01
N LEU A 81 -10.78 6.69 4.72
CA LEU A 81 -10.30 5.62 3.84
C LEU A 81 -9.76 6.17 2.54
N PRO A 82 -8.77 5.49 1.95
CA PRO A 82 -8.31 5.86 0.64
C PRO A 82 -9.38 5.50 -0.41
N ASP A 83 -9.49 6.36 -1.41
CA ASP A 83 -10.44 6.29 -2.50
C ASP A 83 -9.77 6.33 -3.89
N LEU A 84 -8.43 6.39 -3.94
CA LEU A 84 -7.64 6.40 -5.16
C LEU A 84 -6.65 5.24 -5.22
N LEU A 85 -6.59 4.59 -6.38
CA LEU A 85 -5.51 3.71 -6.81
C LEU A 85 -4.53 4.49 -7.70
N LEU A 86 -3.25 4.39 -7.36
CA LEU A 86 -2.14 5.00 -8.09
C LEU A 86 -1.28 3.90 -8.69
N LEU A 87 -0.97 4.00 -9.99
CA LEU A 87 -0.05 3.11 -10.70
C LEU A 87 1.06 3.94 -11.33
N ALA A 88 2.29 3.62 -10.95
CA ALA A 88 3.49 4.26 -11.47
C ALA A 88 4.52 3.22 -11.91
N GLY A 89 5.44 3.62 -12.77
CA GLY A 89 6.49 2.73 -13.29
C GLY A 89 7.68 3.53 -13.79
N PRO A 90 8.78 2.88 -14.18
CA PRO A 90 9.91 3.57 -14.78
C PRO A 90 9.52 4.18 -16.15
N ALA A 91 9.79 5.45 -16.33
CA ALA A 91 9.67 6.15 -17.60
C ALA A 91 10.68 5.60 -18.61
N LYS A 92 10.29 5.51 -19.88
CA LYS A 92 11.12 4.94 -20.95
C LYS A 92 12.39 5.74 -21.24
N GLU A 93 12.33 7.05 -21.02
CA GLU A 93 13.38 7.99 -21.46
C GLU A 93 14.54 8.10 -20.48
N ASN A 94 14.25 8.08 -19.18
CA ASN A 94 15.25 8.37 -18.14
C ASN A 94 15.19 7.40 -16.94
N GLY A 95 14.27 6.44 -16.92
CA GLY A 95 14.10 5.47 -15.82
C GLY A 95 13.54 6.05 -14.52
N HIS A 96 13.21 7.35 -14.50
CA HIS A 96 12.55 7.98 -13.34
C HIS A 96 11.14 7.41 -13.18
N LEU A 97 10.63 7.44 -11.96
CA LEU A 97 9.26 7.00 -11.74
C LEU A 97 8.30 7.98 -12.45
N GLN A 98 7.29 7.45 -13.14
CA GLN A 98 6.22 8.22 -13.77
C GLN A 98 4.88 7.59 -13.41
N LEU A 99 3.92 8.44 -13.03
CA LEU A 99 2.54 8.02 -12.81
C LEU A 99 1.86 7.85 -14.18
N PHE A 100 1.30 6.67 -14.42
CA PHE A 100 0.56 6.37 -15.65
C PHE A 100 -0.91 5.99 -15.38
N GLY A 101 -1.30 5.93 -14.10
CA GLY A 101 -2.65 5.59 -13.72
C GLY A 101 -3.04 6.23 -12.39
N LEU A 102 -4.16 6.94 -12.40
CA LEU A 102 -4.86 7.45 -11.23
C LEU A 102 -6.32 7.07 -11.38
N PHE A 103 -6.80 6.16 -10.55
CA PHE A 103 -8.13 5.57 -10.69
C PHE A 103 -8.93 5.69 -9.39
N PRO A 104 -10.13 6.29 -9.41
CA PRO A 104 -11.05 6.20 -8.28
C PRO A 104 -11.39 4.75 -7.98
N LEU A 105 -11.22 4.32 -6.73
CA LEU A 105 -11.42 2.93 -6.30
C LEU A 105 -12.84 2.43 -6.54
N LYS A 106 -13.85 3.32 -6.57
CA LYS A 106 -15.22 2.96 -6.97
C LYS A 106 -15.32 2.35 -8.38
N PHE A 107 -14.32 2.56 -9.23
CA PHE A 107 -14.22 2.01 -10.59
C PHE A 107 -13.17 0.92 -10.74
N VAL A 108 -12.59 0.46 -9.62
CA VAL A 108 -11.53 -0.54 -9.58
C VAL A 108 -11.96 -1.69 -8.66
N GLN A 109 -11.87 -2.91 -9.16
CA GLN A 109 -12.04 -4.09 -8.32
C GLN A 109 -10.67 -4.71 -8.04
N LEU A 110 -10.32 -4.81 -6.76
CA LEU A 110 -9.08 -5.42 -6.29
C LEU A 110 -9.37 -6.77 -5.66
N PHE A 111 -8.65 -7.81 -6.08
CA PHE A 111 -8.79 -9.16 -5.55
C PHE A 111 -7.43 -9.79 -5.27
N VAL A 112 -7.44 -10.81 -4.42
CA VAL A 112 -6.32 -11.73 -4.28
C VAL A 112 -6.46 -12.79 -5.35
N HIS A 113 -5.49 -12.87 -6.26
CA HIS A 113 -5.48 -13.85 -7.34
C HIS A 113 -4.82 -15.16 -6.90
N ASP A 114 -3.58 -15.06 -6.39
CA ASP A 114 -2.82 -16.20 -5.89
C ASP A 114 -2.03 -15.78 -4.65
N LYS A 115 -2.39 -16.35 -3.49
CA LYS A 115 -1.71 -16.05 -2.22
C LYS A 115 -0.28 -16.59 -2.17
N SER A 116 -0.04 -17.78 -2.73
CA SER A 116 1.28 -18.42 -2.72
C SER A 116 2.30 -17.64 -3.53
N ARG A 117 1.85 -17.02 -4.63
CA ARG A 117 2.66 -16.15 -5.48
C ARG A 117 2.59 -14.67 -5.08
N CYS A 118 1.86 -14.31 -4.03
CA CYS A 118 1.63 -12.91 -3.62
C CYS A 118 1.07 -12.05 -4.78
N GLN A 119 0.09 -12.57 -5.50
CA GLN A 119 -0.52 -11.94 -6.68
C GLN A 119 -1.88 -11.31 -6.36
N LEU A 120 -2.05 -10.06 -6.79
CA LEU A 120 -3.31 -9.34 -6.82
C LEU A 120 -3.85 -9.29 -8.25
N GLU A 121 -5.17 -9.29 -8.39
CA GLU A 121 -5.88 -8.99 -9.63
C GLU A 121 -6.53 -7.60 -9.51
N VAL A 122 -6.29 -6.77 -10.52
CA VAL A 122 -6.85 -5.42 -10.64
C VAL A 122 -7.74 -5.40 -11.87
N LYS A 123 -9.05 -5.24 -11.68
CA LYS A 123 -10.01 -5.05 -12.77
C LYS A 123 -10.46 -3.61 -12.81
N LEU A 124 -10.29 -2.98 -13.97
CA LEU A 124 -10.87 -1.67 -14.24
C LEU A 124 -12.25 -1.84 -14.85
N ASN A 125 -13.15 -0.88 -14.62
CA ASN A 125 -14.46 -0.83 -15.27
C ASN A 125 -14.40 -0.77 -16.82
N THR A 126 -13.23 -0.49 -17.40
CA THR A 126 -12.94 -0.54 -18.84
C THR A 126 -12.70 -1.96 -19.37
N SER A 127 -13.07 -2.99 -18.60
CA SER A 127 -12.83 -4.41 -18.89
C SER A 127 -11.34 -4.82 -18.96
N ARG A 128 -10.42 -3.92 -18.58
CA ARG A 128 -8.98 -4.23 -18.49
C ARG A 128 -8.68 -4.92 -17.17
N THR A 129 -7.95 -6.02 -17.24
CA THR A 129 -7.51 -6.79 -16.06
C THR A 129 -6.00 -6.91 -16.04
N PHE A 130 -5.40 -6.65 -14.89
CA PHE A 130 -3.98 -6.78 -14.64
C PHE A 130 -3.74 -7.73 -13.48
N TYR A 131 -2.68 -8.53 -13.59
CA TYR A 131 -2.21 -9.38 -12.50
C TYR A 131 -0.88 -8.82 -12.01
N LEU A 132 -0.81 -8.49 -10.72
CA LEU A 132 0.33 -7.84 -10.10
C LEU A 132 0.93 -8.76 -9.04
N GLN A 133 2.17 -9.18 -9.24
CA GLN A 133 2.91 -9.98 -8.26
C GLN A 133 3.78 -9.08 -7.39
N LEU A 134 3.64 -9.19 -6.06
CA LEU A 134 4.41 -8.39 -5.12
C LEU A 134 5.91 -8.66 -5.24
N ARG A 135 6.69 -7.59 -5.41
CA ARG A 135 8.15 -7.62 -5.44
C ARG A 135 8.70 -7.02 -4.14
N ALA A 136 8.94 -7.90 -3.18
CA ALA A 136 9.54 -7.58 -1.89
C ALA A 136 10.61 -8.63 -1.54
N PRO A 137 11.58 -8.31 -0.68
CA PRO A 137 12.52 -9.29 -0.14
C PRO A 137 11.79 -10.48 0.46
N LEU A 138 12.29 -11.71 0.24
CA LEU A 138 11.64 -12.95 0.69
C LEU A 138 11.27 -12.93 2.18
N LYS A 139 12.10 -12.29 3.01
CA LYS A 139 11.90 -12.16 4.46
C LYS A 139 10.69 -11.30 4.85
N THR A 140 10.33 -10.31 4.04
CA THR A 140 9.24 -9.35 4.34
C THR A 140 8.02 -9.51 3.44
N ARG A 141 8.15 -10.26 2.34
CA ARG A 141 7.13 -10.43 1.31
C ARG A 141 5.78 -10.88 1.87
N ASP A 142 5.74 -11.90 2.73
CA ASP A 142 4.48 -12.41 3.28
C ASP A 142 3.81 -11.38 4.20
N ARG A 143 4.61 -10.61 4.96
CA ARG A 143 4.11 -9.54 5.81
C ARG A 143 3.53 -8.41 4.97
N GLU A 144 4.26 -7.95 3.95
CA GLU A 144 3.84 -6.87 3.04
C GLU A 144 2.59 -7.29 2.25
N PHE A 145 2.56 -8.52 1.74
CA PHE A 145 1.37 -9.04 1.06
C PHE A 145 0.19 -9.17 2.02
N GLY A 146 0.42 -9.61 3.26
CA GLY A 146 -0.60 -9.63 4.30
C GLY A 146 -1.16 -8.24 4.63
N GLN A 147 -0.36 -7.18 4.53
CA GLN A 147 -0.84 -5.80 4.68
C GLN A 147 -1.75 -5.40 3.51
N TRP A 148 -1.39 -5.74 2.27
CA TRP A 148 -2.28 -5.56 1.10
C TRP A 148 -3.60 -6.30 1.29
N VAL A 149 -3.56 -7.57 1.69
CA VAL A 149 -4.78 -8.36 1.93
C VAL A 149 -5.68 -7.67 2.98
N ARG A 150 -5.11 -7.22 4.11
CA ARG A 150 -5.87 -6.48 5.14
C ARG A 150 -6.48 -5.18 4.60
N LEU A 151 -5.73 -4.44 3.78
CA LEU A 151 -6.25 -3.23 3.12
C LEU A 151 -7.43 -3.57 2.21
N LEU A 152 -7.32 -4.60 1.37
CA LEU A 152 -8.40 -5.05 0.49
C LEU A 152 -9.67 -5.42 1.29
N TYR A 153 -9.52 -6.09 2.44
CA TYR A 153 -10.65 -6.39 3.32
C TYR A 153 -11.31 -5.10 3.87
N ARG A 154 -10.53 -4.12 4.31
CA ARG A 154 -11.05 -2.84 4.81
C ARG A 154 -11.80 -2.07 3.73
N LEU A 155 -11.21 -1.97 2.54
CA LEU A 155 -11.83 -1.30 1.39
C LEU A 155 -13.19 -1.92 1.05
N ARG A 156 -13.29 -3.26 1.04
CA ARG A 156 -14.54 -3.97 0.77
C ARG A 156 -15.57 -3.77 1.87
N PHE A 157 -15.18 -4.03 3.11
CA PHE A 157 -16.10 -4.00 4.24
C PHE A 157 -16.72 -2.61 4.41
N LEU A 158 -15.91 -1.57 4.29
CA LEU A 158 -16.37 -0.20 4.49
C LEU A 158 -17.11 0.35 3.27
N SER A 159 -16.83 -0.14 2.05
CA SER A 159 -17.66 0.18 0.88
C SER A 159 -19.08 -0.39 0.97
N ALA A 160 -19.27 -1.48 1.71
CA ALA A 160 -20.57 -2.10 1.92
C ALA A 160 -21.36 -1.46 3.09
N SER A 161 -20.68 -0.73 3.98
CA SER A 161 -21.29 -0.11 5.17
C SER A 161 -21.68 1.36 4.97
N THR A 162 -21.69 1.88 3.74
CA THR A 162 -22.25 3.21 3.44
C THR A 162 -23.76 3.16 3.69
N VAL A 163 -24.16 3.38 4.93
CA VAL A 163 -25.56 3.54 5.33
C VAL A 163 -26.07 4.81 4.67
N PRO A 164 -27.19 4.80 3.94
CA PRO A 164 -27.82 6.03 3.50
C PRO A 164 -28.28 6.76 4.77
N PHE A 165 -27.63 7.86 5.10
CA PHE A 165 -28.13 8.77 6.13
C PHE A 165 -29.39 9.41 5.53
N THR A 166 -30.55 8.82 5.78
CA THR A 166 -31.83 9.50 5.59
C THR A 166 -31.87 10.63 6.60
N GLN A 167 -31.66 11.83 6.10
CA GLN A 167 -31.90 13.06 6.83
C GLN A 167 -33.42 13.22 6.89
N GLU A 168 -33.99 12.98 8.07
CA GLU A 168 -35.35 13.39 8.44
C GLU A 168 -35.42 14.92 8.59
#